data_AF-A0A525CEX5-F1
#
_entry.id   AF-A0A525CEX5-F1
#
_cell.length_a   1.000
_cell.length_b   1.000
_cell.length_c   1.000
_cell.angle_alpha   90.00
_cell.angle_beta   90.00
_cell.angle_gamma   90.00
#
_symmetry.space_group_name_H-M   'P 1'
#
loop_
_entity.id
_entity.type
_entity.pdbx_description
1 polymer ?
#
loop_
_entity_poly.entity_id
_entity_poly.type
_entity_poly.pdbx_seq_one_letter_code
_entity_poly.pdbx_strand_id
1 'polypeptide(L)'
;MREHWAYSKEKHIDSNGEKWHFVSCQYLSDDIDYYETPMEYYFRNDARTYFGCLRFERKKDNPYRFSKLAEKVMKNKKFREQCYSPESEAIWSKSWK
;
A
#
# COMPACT_ATOMS: atom_id res chain seq x y z
N MET A 1 15.20 14.00 1.57
CA MET A 1 14.12 13.04 1.89
C MET A 1 14.52 11.66 1.39
N ARG A 2 14.49 10.65 2.26
CA ARG A 2 14.88 9.26 1.98
C ARG A 2 13.63 8.39 1.93
N GLU A 3 13.48 7.60 0.86
CA GLU A 3 12.39 6.63 0.75
C GLU A 3 12.75 5.34 1.48
N HIS A 4 11.85 4.86 2.33
CA HIS A 4 11.96 3.57 2.98
C HIS A 4 10.83 2.66 2.50
N TRP A 5 11.21 1.65 1.71
CA TRP A 5 10.28 0.70 1.11
C TRP A 5 10.21 -0.59 1.92
N ALA A 6 9.01 -1.13 2.11
CA ALA A 6 8.80 -2.42 2.76
C ALA A 6 7.73 -3.23 2.03
N TYR A 7 8.09 -4.44 1.60
CA TYR A 7 7.17 -5.43 1.03
C TYR A 7 6.56 -6.31 2.13
N SER A 8 5.25 -6.55 2.07
CA SER A 8 4.58 -7.43 3.04
C SER A 8 4.83 -8.90 2.71
N LYS A 9 5.48 -9.62 3.65
CA LYS A 9 5.73 -11.07 3.54
C LYS A 9 4.53 -11.93 3.97
N GLU A 10 3.49 -11.31 4.48
CA GLU A 10 2.26 -12.01 4.90
C GLU A 10 1.47 -12.50 3.68
N LYS A 11 0.79 -13.64 3.84
CA LYS A 11 -0.11 -14.18 2.81
C LYS A 11 -1.47 -13.52 2.93
N HIS A 12 -1.79 -12.64 1.99
CA HIS A 12 -3.10 -11.98 1.88
C HIS A 12 -3.91 -12.66 0.80
N ILE A 13 -4.99 -13.35 1.19
CA ILE A 13 -5.89 -14.06 0.28
C ILE A 13 -7.31 -13.60 0.59
N ASP A 14 -8.05 -13.16 -0.42
CA ASP A 14 -9.44 -12.74 -0.26
C ASP A 14 -10.41 -13.94 -0.21
N SER A 15 -11.70 -13.66 -0.01
CA SER A 15 -12.74 -14.69 0.07
C SER A 15 -12.95 -15.47 -1.22
N ASN A 16 -12.47 -14.96 -2.36
CA ASN A 16 -12.56 -15.61 -3.66
C ASN A 16 -11.29 -16.44 -3.97
N GLY A 17 -10.32 -16.48 -3.04
CA GLY A 17 -9.05 -17.16 -3.22
C GLY A 17 -8.01 -16.33 -3.98
N GLU A 18 -8.29 -15.06 -4.30
CA GLU A 18 -7.34 -14.19 -4.98
C GLU A 18 -6.25 -13.72 -4.00
N LYS A 19 -5.00 -13.87 -4.41
CA LYS A 19 -3.84 -13.41 -3.65
C LYS A 19 -3.58 -11.93 -3.90
N TRP A 20 -3.25 -11.23 -2.83
CA TRP A 20 -2.95 -9.80 -2.84
C TRP A 20 -1.53 -9.54 -2.35
N HIS A 21 -0.86 -8.62 -3.02
CA HIS A 21 0.49 -8.17 -2.69
C HIS A 21 0.43 -6.74 -2.21
N PHE A 22 1.28 -6.39 -1.25
CA PHE A 22 1.31 -5.07 -0.64
C PHE A 22 2.73 -4.58 -0.45
N VAL A 23 2.94 -3.30 -0.72
CA VAL A 23 4.18 -2.56 -0.48
C VAL A 23 3.82 -1.27 0.25
N SER A 24 4.69 -0.82 1.14
CA SER A 24 4.60 0.50 1.75
C SER A 24 5.84 1.32 1.44
N CYS A 25 5.67 2.63 1.29
CA CYS A 25 6.74 3.61 1.17
C CYS A 25 6.57 4.67 2.25
N GLN A 26 7.63 4.94 3.02
CA GLN A 26 7.70 6.04 3.96
C GLN A 26 8.73 7.05 3.50
N TYR A 27 8.39 8.34 3.61
CA TYR A 27 9.25 9.44 3.17
C TYR A 27 9.91 10.10 4.37
N LEU A 28 11.07 9.59 4.77
CA LEU A 28 11.79 10.05 5.96
C LEU A 28 12.60 11.32 5.66
N SER A 29 12.54 12.31 6.53
CA SER A 29 13.39 13.51 6.48
C SER A 29 13.81 13.88 7.90
N ASP A 30 15.05 14.33 8.07
CA ASP A 30 15.54 14.73 9.41
C ASP A 30 14.97 16.11 9.81
N ASP A 31 14.42 16.86 8.85
CA ASP A 31 13.83 18.20 9.03
C ASP A 31 12.32 18.19 9.34
N ILE A 32 11.66 17.02 9.25
CA ILE A 32 10.21 16.88 9.41
C ILE A 32 9.96 15.88 10.52
N ASP A 33 9.05 16.21 11.44
CA ASP A 33 8.65 15.27 12.49
C ASP A 33 8.15 13.95 11.87
N TYR A 34 8.52 12.83 12.47
CA TYR A 34 8.22 11.50 11.97
C TYR A 34 6.73 11.29 11.64
N TYR A 35 5.82 11.87 12.44
CA TYR A 35 4.38 11.73 12.24
C TYR A 35 3.80 12.67 11.18
N GLU A 36 4.54 13.72 10.82
CA GLU A 36 4.20 14.65 9.73
C GLU A 36 4.72 14.16 8.37
N THR A 37 5.53 13.09 8.34
CA THR A 37 6.03 12.53 7.09
C THR A 37 4.93 11.87 6.25
N PRO A 38 4.99 11.99 4.91
CA PRO A 38 4.09 11.26 4.02
C PRO A 38 4.31 9.74 4.06
N MET A 39 3.25 8.99 3.76
CA MET A 39 3.31 7.54 3.63
C MET A 39 2.37 7.05 2.53
N GLU A 40 2.81 6.05 1.79
CA GLU A 40 2.04 5.43 0.71
C GLU A 40 1.95 3.92 0.90
N TYR A 41 0.81 3.35 0.51
CA TYR A 41 0.57 1.92 0.42
C TYR A 41 0.17 1.57 -1.00
N TYR A 42 0.90 0.64 -1.59
CA TYR A 42 0.63 0.09 -2.90
C TYR A 42 0.15 -1.33 -2.76
N PHE A 43 -0.80 -1.72 -3.60
CA PHE A 43 -1.27 -3.09 -3.63
C PHE A 43 -1.64 -3.52 -5.03
N ARG A 44 -1.54 -4.82 -5.29
CA ARG A 44 -1.98 -5.44 -6.53
C ARG A 44 -2.50 -6.85 -6.26
N ASN A 45 -3.32 -7.35 -7.17
CA ASN A 45 -3.62 -8.78 -7.20
C ASN A 45 -2.49 -9.57 -7.87
N ASP A 46 -2.44 -10.87 -7.59
CA ASP A 46 -1.43 -11.80 -8.13
C ASP A 46 -1.52 -11.92 -9.66
N ALA A 47 -2.74 -11.83 -10.22
CA ALA A 47 -2.97 -11.81 -11.67
C ALA A 47 -2.47 -10.53 -12.36
N ARG A 48 -2.06 -9.50 -11.59
CA ARG A 48 -1.58 -8.20 -12.10
C ARG A 48 -2.58 -7.50 -13.03
N THR A 49 -3.87 -7.69 -12.79
CA THR A 49 -4.96 -6.99 -13.51
C THR A 49 -5.48 -5.80 -12.72
N TYR A 50 -5.07 -5.66 -11.46
CA TYR A 50 -5.47 -4.59 -10.56
C TYR A 50 -4.26 -3.99 -9.85
N PHE A 51 -4.20 -2.66 -9.84
CA PHE A 51 -3.18 -1.88 -9.15
C PHE A 51 -3.86 -0.75 -8.38
N GLY A 52 -3.45 -0.58 -7.13
CA GLY A 52 -3.99 0.45 -6.26
C GLY A 52 -2.93 1.13 -5.41
N CYS A 53 -3.25 2.36 -5.04
CA CYS A 53 -2.42 3.22 -4.21
C CYS A 53 -3.30 3.93 -3.18
N LEU A 54 -2.82 4.00 -1.94
CA LEU A 54 -3.36 4.85 -0.91
C LEU A 54 -2.24 5.72 -0.35
N ARG A 55 -2.42 7.04 -0.44
CA ARG A 55 -1.47 8.03 0.03
C ARG A 55 -2.04 8.79 1.23
N PHE A 56 -1.19 8.97 2.23
CA PHE A 56 -1.41 9.88 3.34
C PHE A 56 -0.36 10.98 3.28
N GLU A 57 -0.80 12.23 3.32
CA GLU A 57 0.12 13.38 3.37
C GLU A 57 0.92 13.39 4.67
N ARG A 58 0.31 12.92 5.77
CA ARG A 58 0.93 12.82 7.08
C ARG A 58 0.63 11.47 7.68
N LYS A 59 1.64 10.85 8.28
CA LYS A 59 1.52 9.53 8.91
C LYS A 59 0.48 9.50 10.04
N LYS A 60 0.32 10.59 10.79
CA LYS A 60 -0.72 10.70 11.84
C LYS A 60 -2.15 10.62 11.30
N ASP A 61 -2.36 10.95 10.02
CA ASP A 61 -3.68 10.91 9.38
C ASP A 61 -4.06 9.49 8.96
N ASN A 62 -3.12 8.54 8.99
CA ASN A 62 -3.41 7.13 8.72
C ASN A 62 -4.13 6.52 9.93
N PRO A 63 -5.45 6.24 9.84
CA PRO A 63 -6.21 5.69 10.97
C PRO A 63 -6.03 4.17 11.08
N TYR A 64 -5.27 3.54 10.17
CA TYR A 64 -5.20 2.10 10.01
C TYR A 64 -3.84 1.54 10.37
N ARG A 65 -3.84 0.45 11.14
CA ARG A 65 -2.72 -0.49 11.12
C ARG A 65 -2.68 -1.18 9.76
N PHE A 66 -1.49 -1.47 9.24
CA PHE A 66 -1.31 -2.08 7.92
C PHE A 66 -2.18 -3.33 7.70
N SER A 67 -2.25 -4.23 8.69
CA SER A 67 -3.08 -5.44 8.61
C SER A 67 -4.58 -5.15 8.41
N LYS A 68 -5.10 -4.09 9.03
CA LYS A 68 -6.49 -3.65 8.83
C LYS A 68 -6.72 -3.00 7.48
N LEU A 69 -5.72 -2.30 6.94
CA LEU A 69 -5.77 -1.78 5.59
C LEU A 69 -5.81 -2.91 4.56
N ALA A 70 -4.93 -3.91 4.70
CA ALA A 70 -4.91 -5.08 3.82
C ALA A 70 -6.24 -5.85 3.87
N GLU A 71 -6.77 -6.08 5.07
CA GLU A 71 -8.10 -6.67 5.26
C GLU A 71 -9.20 -5.87 4.54
N LYS A 72 -9.17 -4.52 4.65
CA LYS A 72 -10.14 -3.64 4.01
C LYS A 72 -10.06 -3.68 2.48
N VAL A 73 -8.84 -3.68 1.91
CA VAL A 73 -8.61 -3.81 0.47
C VAL A 73 -9.22 -5.12 -0.07
N MET A 74 -8.98 -6.23 0.63
CA MET A 74 -9.49 -7.54 0.23
C MET A 74 -11.01 -7.63 0.35
N LYS A 75 -11.58 -7.19 1.48
CA LYS A 75 -13.01 -7.39 1.77
C LYS A 75 -13.94 -6.34 1.18
N ASN A 76 -13.46 -5.13 0.89
CA ASN A 76 -14.31 -4.02 0.47
C ASN A 76 -13.98 -3.57 -0.95
N LYS A 77 -14.76 -4.07 -1.92
CA LYS A 77 -14.62 -3.71 -3.34
C LYS A 77 -14.71 -2.21 -3.59
N LYS A 78 -15.65 -1.51 -2.96
CA LYS A 78 -15.82 -0.06 -3.13
C LYS A 78 -14.59 0.72 -2.63
N PHE A 79 -14.04 0.33 -1.49
CA PHE A 79 -12.80 0.93 -0.98
C PHE A 79 -11.63 0.68 -1.93
N ARG A 80 -11.55 -0.54 -2.47
CA ARG A 80 -10.55 -0.91 -3.47
C ARG A 80 -10.65 0.01 -4.69
N GLU A 81 -11.83 0.10 -5.30
CA GLU A 81 -12.11 0.96 -6.47
C GLU A 81 -11.73 2.42 -6.25
N GLN A 82 -11.96 2.97 -5.04
CA GLN A 82 -11.53 4.34 -4.69
C GLN A 82 -10.01 4.53 -4.67
N CYS A 83 -9.27 3.45 -4.46
CA CYS A 83 -7.81 3.43 -4.43
C CYS A 83 -7.21 2.94 -5.75
N TYR A 84 -8.03 2.79 -6.81
CA TYR A 84 -7.54 2.34 -8.12
C TYR A 84 -6.54 3.34 -8.69
N SER A 85 -5.36 2.85 -9.03
CA SER A 85 -4.23 3.66 -9.49
C SER A 85 -3.40 2.80 -10.44
N PRO A 86 -3.80 2.70 -11.73
CA PRO A 86 -3.09 1.89 -12.72
C PRO A 86 -1.63 2.34 -12.90
N GLU A 87 -1.35 3.64 -12.74
CA GLU A 87 0.01 4.20 -12.78
C GLU A 87 0.93 3.62 -11.70
N SER A 88 0.37 3.08 -10.61
CA SER A 88 1.17 2.41 -9.57
C SER A 88 1.77 1.07 -10.03
N GLU A 89 1.43 0.56 -11.22
CA GLU A 89 2.11 -0.57 -11.85
C GLU A 89 3.64 -0.38 -11.90
N ALA A 90 4.10 0.84 -12.17
CA ALA A 90 5.52 1.17 -12.24
C ALA A 90 6.28 0.83 -10.94
N ILE A 91 5.62 0.91 -9.78
CA ILE A 91 6.20 0.56 -8.48
C ILE A 91 6.54 -0.94 -8.42
N TRP A 92 5.77 -1.79 -9.10
CA TRP A 92 5.94 -3.24 -9.10
C TRP A 92 7.03 -3.75 -10.04
N SER A 93 7.66 -2.86 -10.82
CA SER A 93 8.88 -3.16 -11.58
C SER A 93 10.13 -3.24 -10.69
N LYS A 94 10.08 -2.68 -9.47
CA LYS A 94 11.14 -2.80 -8.47
C LYS A 94 11.27 -4.26 -8.01
N SER A 95 12.50 -4.71 -7.77
CA SER A 95 12.76 -6.05 -7.23
C SER A 95 12.44 -6.09 -5.73
N TRP A 96 11.21 -6.48 -5.39
CA TRP A 96 10.79 -6.74 -4.00
C TRP A 96 11.35 -8.10 -3.53
N LYS A 97 12.41 -8.08 -2.71
CA LYS A 97 13.03 -9.27 -2.10
C LYS A 97 12.62 -9.45 -0.63
#